data_AF-A0A510DYK6-F1
#
_entry.id   AF-A0A510DYK6-F1
#
_cell.length_a   1.000
_cell.length_b   1.000
_cell.length_c   1.000
_cell.angle_alpha   90.00
_cell.angle_beta   90.00
_cell.angle_gamma   90.00
#
_symmetry.space_group_name_H-M   'P 1'
#
loop_
_entity.id
_entity.type
_entity.pdbx_description
1 polymer ?
#
loop_
_entity_poly.entity_id
_entity_poly.type
_entity_poly.pdbx_seq_one_letter_code
_entity_poly.pdbx_strand_id
1 'polypeptide(L)' 'MSKEQKTQEINSIMDLIKALFKDDNWYLGGFIVALILFILFDLAAFTPH' A
#
# COMPACT_ATOMS: atom_id res chain seq x y z
N MET A 1 4.85 -26.98 19.35
CA MET A 1 5.29 -26.43 18.05
C MET A 1 5.00 -24.94 18.04
N SER A 2 6.01 -24.12 18.34
CA SER A 2 5.89 -22.67 18.26
C SER A 2 5.71 -22.31 16.78
N LYS A 3 4.52 -21.86 16.39
CA LYS A 3 4.29 -21.32 15.05
C LYS A 3 5.12 -20.04 14.99
N GLU A 4 6.31 -20.12 14.40
CA GLU A 4 7.12 -18.96 14.07
C GLU A 4 6.23 -18.00 13.30
N GLN A 5 5.75 -16.95 13.99
CA GLN A 5 5.25 -15.76 13.34
C GLN A 5 6.44 -15.19 12.62
N LYS A 6 6.63 -15.63 11.38
CA LYS A 6 7.56 -15.06 10.43
C LYS A 6 6.99 -13.68 10.13
N THR A 7 7.24 -12.72 11.02
CA THR A 7 7.01 -11.30 10.82
C THR A 7 7.64 -11.00 9.48
N GLN A 8 6.80 -10.80 8.46
CA GLN A 8 7.27 -10.50 7.12
C GLN A 8 7.85 -9.09 7.21
N GLU A 9 9.12 -8.99 7.59
CA GLU A 9 9.86 -7.75 7.60
C GLU A 9 9.73 -7.15 6.21
N ILE A 10 9.13 -5.96 6.17
CA ILE A 10 8.92 -5.23 4.92
C ILE A 10 10.27 -4.61 4.54
N ASN A 11 11.11 -5.40 3.90
CA ASN A 11 12.45 -5.01 3.48
C ASN A 11 12.44 -4.26 2.14
N SER A 12 11.29 -4.23 1.45
CA SER A 12 11.18 -3.56 0.16
C SER A 12 9.77 -3.02 -0.10
N ILE A 13 9.68 -1.98 -0.94
CA ILE A 13 8.41 -1.41 -1.42
C ILE A 13 7.54 -2.51 -2.05
N MET A 14 8.16 -3.51 -2.68
CA MET A 14 7.45 -4.64 -3.28
C MET A 14 6.81 -5.59 -2.24
N ASP A 15 7.39 -5.71 -1.04
CA ASP A 15 6.78 -6.49 0.05
C ASP A 15 5.62 -5.73 0.70
N LEU A 16 5.70 -4.40 0.75
CA LEU A 16 4.60 -3.55 1.17
C LEU A 16 3.39 -3.71 0.24
N ILE A 17 3.63 -3.69 -1.07
CA ILE A 17 2.60 -3.92 -2.09
C ILE A 17 2.03 -5.34 -1.95
N LYS A 18 2.87 -6.36 -1.82
CA LYS A 18 2.40 -7.74 -1.60
C LYS A 18 1.58 -7.89 -0.31
N ALA A 19 1.95 -7.19 0.76
CA ALA A 19 1.19 -7.17 2.01
C ALA A 19 -0.16 -6.44 1.85
N LEU A 20 -0.18 -5.35 1.08
CA LEU A 20 -1.39 -4.58 0.78
C LEU A 20 -2.42 -5.35 -0.05
N PHE A 21 -1.96 -6.21 -0.96
CA PHE A 21 -2.80 -7.05 -1.80
C PHE A 21 -2.86 -8.51 -1.32
N LYS A 22 -2.40 -8.79 -0.10
CA LYS A 22 -2.43 -10.15 0.46
C LYS A 22 -3.85 -10.57 0.81
N ASP A 23 -4.10 -11.88 0.76
CA ASP A 23 -5.35 -12.51 1.19
C ASP A 23 -6.61 -11.98 0.49
N ASP A 24 -6.52 -11.70 -0.82
CA ASP A 24 -7.62 -11.16 -1.64
C ASP A 24 -8.23 -9.84 -1.12
N ASN A 25 -7.48 -9.11 -0.29
CA ASN A 25 -7.92 -7.84 0.28
C ASN A 25 -7.79 -6.68 -0.72
N TRP A 26 -8.36 -6.87 -1.90
CA TRP A 26 -8.38 -5.94 -3.03
C TRP A 26 -8.96 -4.59 -2.65
N TYR A 27 -9.92 -4.55 -1.72
CA TYR A 27 -10.51 -3.32 -1.21
C TYR A 27 -9.49 -2.46 -0.47
N LEU A 28 -8.62 -3.05 0.35
CA LEU A 28 -7.59 -2.32 1.08
C LEU A 28 -6.49 -1.81 0.14
N GLY A 29 -6.02 -2.68 -0.76
CA GLY A 29 -5.04 -2.30 -1.78
C GLY A 29 -5.57 -1.21 -2.72
N GLY A 30 -6.80 -1.35 -3.21
CA GLY A 30 -7.47 -0.37 -4.05
C GLY A 30 -7.71 0.96 -3.34
N PHE A 31 -8.11 0.93 -2.06
CA PHE A 31 -8.27 2.14 -1.24
C PHE A 31 -6.96 2.90 -1.09
N ILE A 32 -5.86 2.21 -0.79
CA ILE A 32 -4.53 2.82 -0.65
C ILE A 32 -4.06 3.42 -1.98
N VAL A 33 -4.26 2.73 -3.10
CA VAL A 33 -3.92 3.24 -4.44
C VAL A 33 -4.75 4.49 -4.76
N ALA A 34 -6.06 4.49 -4.48
CA ALA A 34 -6.91 5.64 -4.71
C ALA A 34 -6.48 6.85 -3.86
N LEU A 35 -6.05 6.62 -2.61
CA LEU A 35 -5.56 7.66 -1.71
C LEU A 35 -4.28 8.31 -2.23
N ILE A 36 -3.33 7.52 -2.73
CA ILE A 36 -2.10 8.03 -3.37
C ILE A 36 -2.45 8.87 -4.60
N LEU A 37 -3.34 8.37 -5.48
CA LEU A 37 -3.77 9.11 -6.66
C LEU A 37 -4.50 10.41 -6.30
N PHE A 38 -5.31 10.40 -5.24
CA PHE A 38 -5.98 11.60 -4.74
C PHE A 38 -4.97 12.65 -4.28
N ILE A 39 -3.95 12.25 -3.51
CA ILE A 39 -2.88 13.18 -3.06
C ILE A 39 -2.10 13.71 -4.25
N LEU A 40 -1.76 12.87 -5.24
CA LEU A 40 -1.07 13.31 -6.45
C LEU A 40 -1.92 14.28 -7.27
N PHE A 41 -3.23 14.01 -7.38
CA PHE A 41 -4.17 14.90 -8.05
C PHE A 41 -4.28 16.23 -7.32
N ASP A 42 -4.41 16.21 -5.99
CA ASP A 42 -4.47 17.40 -5.16
C ASP A 42 -3.20 18.24 -5.33
N LEU A 43 -2.03 17.61 -5.29
CA LEU A 43 -0.75 18.27 -5.56
C LEU A 43 -0.73 18.88 -6.97
N ALA A 44 -1.11 18.12 -8.00
CA ALA A 44 -1.10 18.60 -9.38
C ALA A 44 -2.13 19.71 -9.64
N ALA A 45 -3.28 19.67 -8.98
CA ALA A 45 -4.37 20.62 -9.16
C ALA A 45 -4.18 21.92 -8.37
N PHE A 46 -3.50 21.86 -7.21
CA PHE A 46 -3.36 23.00 -6.30
C PHE A 46 -1.93 23.50 -6.12
N THR A 47 -0.92 22.89 -6.75
CA THR A 47 0.42 23.48 -6.84
C THR A 47 0.46 24.46 -8.01
N PRO A 48 0.70 25.76 -7.80
CA PRO A 48 0.80 26.73 -8.90
C PRO A 48 2.06 26.43 -9.73
N HIS A 49 1.89 26.37 -11.06
CA HIS A 49 2.98 26.27 -12.04
C HIS A 49 3.81 27.54 -12.15
#